data_AF-R6K8I4-F1
#
_entry.id   AF-R6K8I4-F1
#
_cell.length_a   1.000
_cell.length_b   1.000
_cell.length_c   1.000
_cell.angle_alpha   90.00
_cell.angle_beta   90.00
_cell.angle_gamma   90.00
#
_symmetry.space_group_name_H-M   'P 1'
#
loop_
_entity.id
_entity.type
_entity.pdbx_description
1 polymer ?
#
loop_
_entity_poly.entity_id
_entity_poly.type
_entity_poly.pdbx_seq_one_letter_code
_entity_poly.pdbx_strand_id
1 'polypeptide(L)'
;MKQRTEVSMQLYKLMLERGYPEEFCDIITKNLNTDFTAQRMIGYLYHYDHPPVEEIADEMISILSDRNQIMEKKELEEVNARWNDFLMNGFNED
;
A
#
# COMPACT_ATOMS: atom_id res chain seq x y z
N MET A 1 14.09 5.03 2.85
CA MET A 1 12.90 4.29 2.38
C MET A 1 13.12 2.81 2.67
N LYS A 2 12.06 2.04 2.98
CA LYS A 2 12.16 0.58 3.11
C LYS A 2 12.61 -0.02 1.76
N GLN A 3 13.32 -1.14 1.81
CA GLN A 3 13.67 -1.89 0.59
C GLN A 3 12.41 -2.37 -0.11
N ARG A 4 12.44 -2.39 -1.45
CA ARG A 4 11.37 -2.96 -2.28
C ARG A 4 11.26 -4.46 -2.04
N THR A 5 10.04 -4.97 -1.94
CA THR A 5 9.81 -6.42 -1.94
C THR A 5 10.02 -7.03 -3.32
N GLU A 6 10.10 -8.36 -3.38
CA GLU A 6 10.19 -9.09 -4.65
C GLU A 6 8.99 -8.78 -5.57
N VAL A 7 7.77 -8.68 -5.02
CA VAL A 7 6.58 -8.35 -5.81
C VAL A 7 6.62 -6.89 -6.31
N SER A 8 7.16 -5.97 -5.52
CA SER A 8 7.40 -4.59 -5.97
C SER A 8 8.41 -4.55 -7.13
N MET A 9 9.43 -5.42 -7.12
CA MET A 9 10.35 -5.56 -8.25
C MET A 9 9.71 -6.22 -9.48
N GLN A 10 8.72 -7.12 -9.29
CA GLN A 10 7.93 -7.66 -10.39
C GLN A 10 7.08 -6.56 -11.06
N LEU A 11 6.43 -5.71 -10.26
CA LEU A 11 5.72 -4.53 -10.76
C LEU A 11 6.65 -3.62 -11.57
N TYR A 12 7.87 -3.37 -11.06
CA TYR A 12 8.87 -2.55 -11.76
C TYR A 12 9.19 -3.10 -13.15
N LYS A 13 9.47 -4.41 -13.23
CA LYS A 13 9.76 -5.08 -14.51
C LYS A 13 8.56 -5.04 -15.46
N LEU A 14 7.36 -5.33 -14.96
CA LEU A 14 6.12 -5.26 -15.73
C LEU A 14 5.92 -3.88 -16.37
N MET A 15 6.14 -2.81 -15.61
CA MET A 15 5.97 -1.44 -16.14
C MET A 15 7.03 -1.11 -17.20
N LEU A 16 8.28 -1.52 -17.00
CA LEU A 16 9.34 -1.35 -18.00
C LEU A 16 9.05 -2.14 -19.29
N GLU A 17 8.59 -3.39 -19.17
CA GLU A 17 8.21 -4.24 -20.30
C GLU A 17 7.05 -3.63 -21.12
N ARG A 18 6.18 -2.88 -20.46
CA ARG A 18 5.10 -2.12 -21.12
C ARG A 18 5.54 -0.80 -21.72
N GLY A 19 6.79 -0.39 -21.54
CA GLY A 19 7.35 0.82 -22.16
C GLY A 19 7.15 2.10 -21.35
N TYR A 20 6.80 2.02 -20.07
CA TYR A 20 6.73 3.21 -19.22
C TYR A 20 8.14 3.75 -18.89
N PRO A 21 8.30 5.08 -18.70
CA PRO A 21 9.60 5.68 -18.38
C PRO A 21 10.21 5.11 -17.11
N GLU A 22 11.51 4.82 -17.13
CA GLU A 22 12.21 4.18 -16.00
C GLU A 22 12.08 4.97 -14.69
N GLU A 23 12.24 6.29 -14.77
CA GLU A 23 12.08 7.19 -13.61
C GLU A 23 10.67 7.09 -13.00
N PHE A 24 9.65 6.96 -13.85
CA PHE A 24 8.27 6.80 -13.40
C PHE A 24 8.06 5.44 -12.72
N CYS A 25 8.54 4.36 -13.34
CA CYS A 25 8.50 3.01 -12.76
C CYS A 25 9.18 2.96 -11.37
N ASP A 26 10.31 3.66 -11.22
CA ASP A 26 11.04 3.73 -9.96
C ASP A 26 10.26 4.51 -8.89
N ILE A 27 9.62 5.62 -9.24
CA ILE A 27 8.73 6.38 -8.34
C ILE A 27 7.56 5.51 -7.87
N ILE A 28 6.86 4.85 -8.79
CA ILE A 28 5.70 4.01 -8.46
C ILE A 28 6.12 2.88 -7.51
N THR A 29 7.16 2.13 -7.85
CA THR A 29 7.56 0.93 -7.09
C THR A 29 8.22 1.26 -5.76
N LYS A 30 8.89 2.41 -5.62
CA LYS A 30 9.40 2.89 -4.34
C LYS A 30 8.28 3.27 -3.36
N ASN A 31 7.15 3.78 -3.87
CA ASN A 31 5.97 4.09 -3.05
C ASN A 31 5.12 2.84 -2.76
N LEU A 32 4.96 1.97 -3.74
CA LEU A 32 4.28 0.67 -3.63
C LEU A 32 5.28 -0.44 -3.27
N ASN A 33 5.98 -0.24 -2.16
CA ASN A 33 7.12 -1.06 -1.74
C ASN A 33 6.77 -2.32 -0.95
N THR A 34 5.49 -2.56 -0.65
CA THR A 34 5.01 -3.78 0.02
C THR A 34 4.29 -4.68 -0.97
N ASP A 35 4.25 -5.98 -0.69
CA ASP A 35 3.54 -6.95 -1.54
C ASP A 35 2.07 -6.57 -1.70
N PHE A 36 1.39 -6.17 -0.62
CA PHE A 36 -0.01 -5.74 -0.66
C PHE A 36 -0.24 -4.60 -1.67
N THR A 37 0.55 -3.54 -1.57
CA THR A 37 0.41 -2.37 -2.45
C THR A 37 0.83 -2.66 -3.89
N ALA A 38 1.88 -3.46 -4.08
CA ALA A 38 2.37 -3.82 -5.42
C ALA A 38 1.39 -4.75 -6.15
N GLN A 39 0.82 -5.74 -5.45
CA GLN A 39 -0.19 -6.64 -6.02
C GLN A 39 -1.43 -5.89 -6.53
N ARG A 40 -1.87 -4.84 -5.81
CA ARG A 40 -3.00 -4.03 -6.26
C ARG A 40 -2.71 -3.31 -7.58
N MET A 41 -1.55 -2.67 -7.70
CA MET A 41 -1.14 -2.02 -8.93
C MET A 41 -0.93 -3.02 -10.08
N ILE A 42 -0.34 -4.19 -9.80
CA ILE A 42 -0.26 -5.28 -10.79
C ILE A 42 -1.66 -5.68 -11.26
N GLY A 43 -2.60 -5.87 -10.33
CA GLY A 43 -3.99 -6.18 -10.65
C GLY A 43 -4.65 -5.11 -11.51
N TYR A 44 -4.45 -3.83 -11.18
CA TYR A 44 -4.91 -2.70 -12.00
C TYR A 44 -4.35 -2.76 -13.41
N LEU A 45 -3.03 -2.92 -13.56
CA LEU A 45 -2.38 -3.03 -14.87
C LEU A 45 -2.80 -4.31 -15.63
N TYR A 46 -3.25 -5.37 -14.98
CA TYR A 46 -3.83 -6.51 -15.71
C TYR A 46 -5.22 -6.22 -16.28
N HIS A 47 -5.98 -5.29 -15.68
CA HIS A 47 -7.31 -4.90 -16.17
C HIS A 47 -7.23 -3.82 -17.26
N TYR A 48 -6.23 -2.95 -17.20
CA TYR A 48 -6.03 -1.86 -18.16
C TYR A 48 -4.74 -2.09 -18.96
N ASP A 49 -4.87 -2.21 -20.28
CA ASP A 49 -3.77 -2.63 -21.16
C ASP A 49 -2.58 -1.64 -21.13
N HIS A 50 -2.85 -0.37 -21.41
CA HIS A 50 -1.84 0.69 -21.42
C HIS A 50 -2.40 2.05 -20.93
N PRO A 51 -2.78 2.15 -19.64
CA PRO A 51 -3.25 3.41 -19.07
C PRO A 51 -2.16 4.49 -19.14
N PRO A 52 -2.54 5.77 -19.32
CA PRO A 52 -1.59 6.88 -19.27
C PRO A 52 -0.95 7.00 -17.88
N VAL A 53 0.22 7.63 -17.81
CA VAL A 53 1.02 7.72 -16.57
C VAL A 53 0.26 8.46 -15.45
N GLU A 54 -0.61 9.38 -15.82
CA GLU A 54 -1.50 10.12 -14.92
C GLU A 54 -2.47 9.18 -14.20
N GLU A 55 -3.12 8.27 -14.93
CA GLU A 55 -4.05 7.30 -14.35
C GLU A 55 -3.33 6.30 -13.42
N ILE A 56 -2.11 5.90 -13.77
CA ILE A 56 -1.28 5.05 -12.90
C ILE A 56 -0.88 5.78 -11.62
N ALA A 57 -0.55 7.08 -11.73
CA ALA A 57 -0.22 7.91 -10.57
C ALA A 57 -1.44 8.09 -9.65
N ASP A 58 -2.64 8.32 -10.21
CA ASP A 58 -3.88 8.42 -9.46
C ASP A 58 -4.23 7.11 -8.75
N GLU A 59 -4.08 5.97 -9.44
CA GLU A 59 -4.27 4.66 -8.82
C GLU A 59 -3.26 4.40 -7.70
N MET A 60 -2.00 4.82 -7.87
CA MET A 60 -1.01 4.75 -6.78
C MET A 60 -1.48 5.55 -5.56
N ILE A 61 -1.97 6.78 -5.75
CA ILE A 61 -2.48 7.62 -4.66
C ILE A 61 -3.68 6.95 -3.98
N SER A 62 -4.59 6.38 -4.76
CA SER A 62 -5.75 5.62 -4.26
C SER A 62 -5.31 4.43 -3.38
N ILE A 63 -4.38 3.60 -3.85
CA ILE A 63 -3.83 2.46 -3.09
C ILE A 63 -3.17 2.91 -1.79
N LEU A 64 -2.42 4.02 -1.83
CA LEU A 64 -1.75 4.56 -0.64
C LEU A 64 -2.76 5.11 0.38
N SER A 65 -3.85 5.71 -0.10
CA SER A 65 -4.96 6.18 0.74
C SER A 65 -5.67 5.02 1.43
N ASP A 66 -6.06 3.98 0.68
CA ASP A 66 -6.67 2.76 1.23
C ASP A 66 -5.81 2.14 2.33
N ARG A 67 -4.49 2.02 2.08
CA ARG A 67 -3.54 1.51 3.07
C ARG A 67 -3.55 2.36 4.34
N ASN A 68 -3.56 3.69 4.21
CA ASN A 68 -3.56 4.58 5.38
C ASN A 68 -4.86 4.43 6.20
N GLN A 69 -6.01 4.34 5.54
CA GLN A 69 -7.29 4.09 6.22
C GLN A 69 -7.30 2.76 6.98
N ILE A 70 -6.71 1.71 6.41
CA ILE A 70 -6.57 0.41 7.10
C ILE A 70 -5.70 0.53 8.35
N MET A 71 -4.60 1.30 8.29
CA MET A 71 -3.73 1.50 9.44
C MET A 71 -4.43 2.30 10.54
N GLU A 72 -5.08 3.40 10.19
CA GLU A 72 -5.86 4.22 11.13
C GLU A 72 -6.95 3.40 11.82
N LYS A 73 -7.68 2.58 11.05
CA LYS A 73 -8.69 1.68 11.62
C LYS A 73 -8.08 0.71 12.65
N LYS A 74 -6.93 0.11 12.35
CA LYS A 74 -6.25 -0.82 13.28
C LYS A 74 -5.79 -0.14 14.56
N GLU A 75 -5.26 1.07 14.46
CA GLU A 75 -4.86 1.87 15.62
C GLU A 75 -6.08 2.19 16.51
N LEU A 76 -7.20 2.59 15.90
CA LEU A 76 -8.45 2.84 16.62
C LEU A 76 -9.00 1.56 17.30
N GLU A 77 -8.94 0.42 16.62
CA GLU A 77 -9.34 -0.88 17.18
C GLU A 77 -8.46 -1.27 18.38
N GLU A 78 -7.14 -1.03 18.30
CA GLU A 78 -6.21 -1.29 19.41
C GLU A 78 -6.48 -0.38 20.61
N VAL A 79 -6.71 0.92 20.38
CA VAL A 79 -7.06 1.88 21.43
C VAL A 79 -8.37 1.49 22.11
N ASN A 80 -9.38 1.11 21.33
CA ASN A 80 -10.67 0.65 21.86
C ASN A 80 -10.52 -0.65 22.68
N ALA A 81 -9.70 -1.60 22.20
CA ALA A 81 -9.43 -2.83 22.94
C ALA A 81 -8.77 -2.56 24.30
N ARG A 82 -7.75 -1.68 24.34
CA ARG A 82 -7.10 -1.27 25.59
C ARG A 82 -8.05 -0.54 26.54
N TRP A 83 -8.92 0.31 26.00
CA TRP A 83 -9.93 1.01 26.78
C TRP A 83 -10.96 0.05 27.39
N ASN A 84 -11.44 -0.92 26.62
CA ASN A 84 -12.37 -1.94 27.10
C ASN A 84 -11.73 -2.84 28.17
N ASP A 85 -10.46 -3.21 27.99
CA ASP A 85 -9.71 -3.96 29.00
C ASP A 85 -9.60 -3.17 30.32
N PHE A 86 -9.25 -1.88 30.24
CA PHE A 86 -9.23 -0.99 31.40
C PHE A 86 -10.60 -0.87 32.08
N LEU A 87 -11.69 -0.75 31.33
CA LEU A 87 -13.04 -0.68 31.89
C LEU A 87 -13.45 -1.98 32.61
N MET A 88 -13.02 -3.13 32.10
CA MET A 88 -13.40 -4.44 32.64
C MET A 88 -12.53 -4.87 33.82
N ASN A 89 -11.23 -4.60 33.75
CA ASN A 89 -10.24 -5.09 34.72
C ASN A 89 -9.71 -3.97 35.64
N GLY A 90 -10.08 -2.71 35.42
CA GLY A 90 -9.57 -1.56 36.17
C GLY A 90 -8.07 -1.35 35.96
N PHE A 91 -7.44 -0.60 36.87
CA PHE A 91 -6.03 -0.84 37.17
C PHE A 91 -6.03 -2.08 38.07
N ASN A 92 -5.32 -3.15 37.70
CA ASN A 92 -4.95 -4.17 38.67
C ASN A 92 -4.02 -3.48 39.70
N GLU A 93 -4.62 -2.82 40.68
CA GLU A 93 -3.94 -2.37 41.90
C GLU A 93 -3.78 -3.62 42.77
N ASP A 94 -2.57 -4.15 42.84
CA ASP A 94 -2.14 -5.03 43.92
C ASP A 94 -2.20 -4.29 45.27
#